data_AF-A0A4R5C002-F1
#
_entry.id   AF-A0A4R5C002-F1
#
_cell.length_a   1.000
_cell.length_b   1.000
_cell.length_c   1.000
_cell.angle_alpha   90.00
_cell.angle_beta   90.00
_cell.angle_gamma   90.00
#
_symmetry.space_group_name_H-M   'P 1'
#
loop_
_entity.id
_entity.type
_entity.pdbx_description
1 polymer ?
#
loop_
_entity_poly.entity_id
_entity_poly.type
_entity_poly.pdbx_seq_one_letter_code
_entity_poly.pdbx_strand_id
1 'polypeptide(L)'
;MNTTRFSEDRQDVFWIVGAGQAERHATTMRPGAVYAGQCVVALCDVRIKIPQPTPLGRDPQTKKVSRKCPACEGIAEVKNYAETCWDF
;
A
#
# COMPACT_ATOMS: atom_id res chain seq x y z
N MET A 1 15.15 33.74 2.28
CA MET A 1 14.60 32.67 1.40
C MET A 1 14.77 31.36 2.15
N ASN A 2 13.67 30.80 2.65
CA ASN A 2 13.72 29.58 3.47
C ASN A 2 13.53 28.39 2.52
N THR A 3 14.64 27.78 2.09
CA THR A 3 14.63 26.61 1.20
C THR A 3 14.08 25.43 1.97
N THR A 4 12.85 25.03 1.69
CA THR A 4 12.21 23.84 2.27
C THR A 4 13.05 22.63 1.90
N ARG A 5 13.88 22.15 2.83
CA ARG A 5 14.63 20.90 2.69
C ARG A 5 13.62 19.79 2.40
N PHE A 6 13.76 19.13 1.26
CA PHE A 6 13.10 17.86 1.01
C PHE A 6 13.37 16.97 2.23
N SER A 7 12.32 16.43 2.84
CA SER A 7 12.44 15.53 3.99
C SER A 7 13.19 14.28 3.51
N GLU A 8 14.49 14.20 3.81
CA GLU A 8 15.41 13.16 3.34
C GLU A 8 15.12 11.75 3.89
N ASP A 9 14.06 11.56 4.70
CA ASP A 9 13.72 10.26 5.31
C ASP A 9 12.21 9.95 5.29
N ARG A 10 11.47 10.41 4.26
CA ARG A 10 10.10 9.93 4.08
C ARG A 10 10.11 8.50 3.58
N GLN A 11 9.78 7.57 4.46
CA GLN A 11 9.56 6.18 4.11
C GLN A 11 8.31 6.04 3.22
N ASP A 12 8.38 5.17 2.22
CA ASP A 12 7.25 4.86 1.36
C ASP A 12 6.26 3.94 2.06
N VAL A 13 4.98 4.10 1.72
CA VAL A 13 3.92 3.16 2.06
C VAL A 13 3.09 2.81 0.83
N PHE A 14 2.77 1.52 0.71
CA PHE A 14 2.06 0.96 -0.42
C PHE A 14 0.65 0.50 0.00
N TRP A 15 -0.37 1.08 -0.64
CA TRP A 15 -1.77 0.76 -0.41
C TRP A 15 -2.23 -0.35 -1.34
N ILE A 16 -2.42 -1.53 -0.79
CA ILE A 16 -2.73 -2.75 -1.53
C ILE A 16 -4.11 -3.25 -1.09
N VAL A 17 -4.94 -3.65 -2.05
CA VAL A 17 -6.11 -4.48 -1.76
C VAL A 17 -5.62 -5.93 -1.67
N GLY A 18 -5.53 -6.48 -0.46
CA GLY A 18 -5.12 -7.87 -0.26
C GLY A 18 -6.08 -8.85 -0.95
N ALA A 19 -5.62 -10.05 -1.28
CA ALA A 19 -6.47 -11.07 -1.89
C ALA A 19 -7.69 -11.36 -1.00
N GLY A 20 -8.90 -11.16 -1.54
CA GLY A 20 -10.17 -11.35 -0.83
C GLY A 20 -10.59 -10.20 0.11
N GLN A 21 -9.85 -9.08 0.14
CA GLN A 21 -10.17 -7.92 0.96
C GLN A 21 -11.03 -6.90 0.21
N ALA A 22 -11.85 -6.15 0.96
CA ALA A 22 -12.74 -5.12 0.43
C ALA A 22 -12.19 -3.68 0.56
N GLU A 23 -11.07 -3.51 1.27
CA GLU A 23 -10.40 -2.23 1.48
C GLU A 23 -8.89 -2.34 1.31
N ARG A 24 -8.22 -1.21 1.11
CA ARG A 24 -6.77 -1.11 0.99
C ARG A 24 -6.12 -1.07 2.37
N HIS A 25 -5.12 -1.91 2.55
CA HIS A 25 -4.21 -1.85 3.69
C HIS A 25 -2.86 -1.32 3.25
N ALA A 26 -2.23 -0.53 4.12
CA ALA A 26 -0.95 0.09 3.86
C ALA A 26 0.17 -0.81 4.40
N THR A 27 1.26 -0.98 3.66
CA THR A 27 2.46 -1.70 4.11
C THR A 27 3.71 -0.97 3.65
N THR A 28 4.79 -1.02 4.43
CA THR A 28 6.11 -0.47 4.05
C THR A 28 6.89 -1.42 3.15
N MET A 29 6.41 -2.65 2.98
CA MET A 29 7.02 -3.64 2.10
C MET A 29 6.60 -3.36 0.66
N ARG A 30 7.56 -3.05 -0.22
CA ARG A 30 7.27 -2.87 -1.64
C ARG A 30 6.70 -4.18 -2.21
N PRO A 31 5.47 -4.20 -2.76
CA PRO A 31 4.86 -5.44 -3.26
C PRO A 31 5.67 -6.17 -4.34
N GLY A 32 6.44 -5.47 -5.18
CA GLY A 32 7.36 -6.10 -6.14
C GLY A 32 8.59 -6.78 -5.53
N ALA A 33 8.83 -6.62 -4.23
CA ALA A 33 9.91 -7.29 -3.49
C ALA A 33 9.46 -8.61 -2.83
N VAL A 34 8.20 -9.01 -3.03
CA VAL A 34 7.60 -10.23 -2.50
C VAL A 34 6.86 -11.00 -3.58
N TYR A 35 6.68 -12.30 -3.38
CA TYR A 35 5.94 -13.13 -4.33
C TYR A 35 4.44 -13.03 -4.10
N ALA A 36 3.67 -13.18 -5.18
CA ALA A 36 2.23 -13.26 -5.11
C ALA A 36 1.80 -14.45 -4.22
N GLY A 37 0.83 -14.22 -3.35
CA GLY A 37 0.40 -15.17 -2.33
C GLY A 37 1.20 -15.11 -1.02
N GLN A 38 2.30 -14.36 -0.94
CA GLN A 38 2.99 -14.11 0.32
C GLN A 38 2.10 -13.30 1.27
N CYS A 39 2.15 -13.60 2.57
CA CYS A 39 1.53 -12.75 3.58
C CYS A 39 2.51 -11.67 4.02
N VAL A 40 2.08 -10.41 3.94
CA VAL A 40 2.81 -9.25 4.47
C VAL A 40 2.02 -8.59 5.59
N VAL A 41 2.71 -7.90 6.48
CA VAL A 41 2.08 -7.19 7.60
C VAL A 41 1.74 -5.77 7.15
N ALA A 42 0.48 -5.38 7.34
CA ALA A 42 0.02 -4.02 7.15
C ALA A 42 0.38 -3.15 8.37
N LEU A 43 0.28 -1.82 8.23
CA LEU A 43 0.50 -0.89 9.33
C LEU A 43 -0.44 -1.14 10.52
N CYS A 44 -1.65 -1.65 10.27
CA CYS A 44 -2.61 -2.04 11.31
C CYS A 44 -2.40 -3.47 11.85
N ASP A 45 -1.23 -4.07 11.63
CA ASP A 45 -0.84 -5.43 12.03
C ASP A 45 -1.64 -6.59 11.41
N VAL A 46 -2.66 -6.30 10.58
CA VAL A 46 -3.36 -7.31 9.78
C VAL A 46 -2.41 -7.90 8.74
N ARG A 47 -2.44 -9.24 8.62
CA ARG A 47 -1.73 -9.94 7.55
C ARG A 47 -2.56 -9.91 6.28
N ILE A 48 -2.00 -9.33 5.22
CA ILE A 48 -2.60 -9.31 3.90
C ILE A 48 -1.85 -10.25 2.96
N LYS A 49 -2.58 -11.00 2.15
CA LYS A 49 -2.01 -11.86 1.12
C LYS A 49 -1.81 -11.04 -0.15
N ILE A 50 -0.58 -11.00 -0.66
CA ILE A 50 -0.25 -10.27 -1.89
C ILE A 50 -1.04 -10.87 -3.06
N PRO A 51 -1.82 -10.07 -3.82
CA PRO A 51 -2.58 -10.57 -4.95
C PRO A 51 -1.69 -11.04 -6.12
N GLN A 52 -2.30 -11.72 -7.08
CA GLN A 52 -1.64 -12.05 -8.35
C GLN A 52 -1.53 -10.79 -9.22
N PRO A 53 -0.42 -10.59 -9.95
CA PRO A 53 -0.30 -9.47 -10.89
C PRO A 53 -1.33 -9.55 -12.01
N THR A 54 -1.82 -8.39 -12.43
CA THR A 54 -2.74 -8.27 -13.56
C THR A 54 -2.02 -8.67 -14.84
N PRO A 55 -2.59 -9.59 -15.64
CA PRO A 55 -2.06 -9.93 -16.95
C PRO A 55 -1.91 -8.70 -17.83
N LEU A 56 -0.83 -8.65 -18.61
CA LEU A 56 -0.55 -7.54 -19.53
C LEU A 56 -1.76 -7.27 -20.45
N GLY A 57 -2.14 -5.99 -20.57
CA GLY A 57 -3.29 -5.56 -21.38
C GLY A 57 -4.64 -5.68 -20.69
N ARG A 58 -4.69 -5.98 -19.39
CA ARG A 58 -5.90 -5.94 -18.56
C ARG A 58 -5.82 -4.82 -17.52
N ASP A 59 -6.99 -4.38 -17.07
CA ASP A 59 -7.10 -3.47 -15.93
C ASP A 59 -7.18 -4.28 -14.61
N PRO A 60 -6.45 -3.87 -13.56
CA PRO A 60 -6.55 -4.48 -12.25
C PRO A 60 -7.92 -4.25 -11.63
N GLN A 61 -8.51 -5.31 -11.09
CA GLN A 61 -9.83 -5.21 -10.44
C GLN A 61 -9.76 -4.35 -9.18
N THR A 62 -8.60 -4.33 -8.50
CA THR A 62 -8.36 -3.56 -7.28
C THR A 62 -8.41 -2.05 -7.50
N LYS A 63 -8.24 -1.58 -8.74
CA LYS A 63 -8.30 -0.16 -9.11
C LYS A 63 -9.63 0.50 -8.75
N LYS A 64 -10.72 -0.28 -8.69
CA LYS A 64 -12.06 0.21 -8.33
C LYS A 64 -12.24 0.39 -6.82
N VAL A 65 -11.36 -0.19 -6.01
CA VAL A 65 -11.43 -0.10 -4.55
C VAL A 65 -10.71 1.17 -4.12
N SER A 66 -11.50 2.16 -3.69
CA SER A 66 -10.99 3.43 -3.15
C SER A 66 -10.93 3.45 -1.62
N ARG A 67 -11.71 2.59 -0.95
CA ARG A 67 -11.77 2.52 0.50
C ARG A 67 -10.41 2.08 1.06
N LYS A 68 -9.86 2.87 1.97
CA LYS A 68 -8.67 2.57 2.76
C LYS A 68 -9.07 2.12 4.16
N CYS A 69 -8.23 1.30 4.78
CA CYS A 69 -8.39 0.90 6.17
C CYS A 69 -8.13 2.12 7.09
N PRO A 70 -9.10 2.54 7.93
CA PRO A 70 -8.95 3.76 8.73
C PRO A 70 -7.76 3.73 9.69
N ALA A 71 -7.41 2.55 10.22
CA ALA A 71 -6.25 2.38 11.09
C ALA A 71 -4.94 2.60 10.33
N CYS A 72 -4.84 2.09 9.10
CA CYS A 72 -3.68 2.35 8.25
C CYS A 72 -3.57 3.83 7.88
N GLU A 73 -4.71 4.51 7.63
CA GLU A 73 -4.73 5.93 7.26
C GLU A 73 -4.20 6.80 8.39
N GLY A 74 -4.71 6.59 9.61
CA GLY A 74 -4.23 7.33 10.78
C GLY A 74 -2.73 7.14 11.03
N ILE A 75 -2.20 5.91 10.87
CA ILE A 75 -0.76 5.66 11.04
C ILE A 75 0.05 6.32 9.92
N ALA A 76 -0.43 6.26 8.67
CA ALA A 76 0.28 6.84 7.53
C ALA A 76 0.35 8.36 7.60
N GLU A 77 -0.73 9.01 8.04
CA GLU A 77 -0.79 10.45 8.28
C GLU A 77 0.16 10.87 9.42
N VAL A 78 0.07 10.21 10.59
CA VAL A 78 0.92 10.50 11.76
C VAL A 78 2.40 10.32 11.45
N LYS A 79 2.76 9.29 10.68
CA LYS A 79 4.14 9.01 10.29
C LYS A 79 4.60 9.76 9.05
N ASN A 80 3.73 10.54 8.41
CA ASN A 80 4.03 11.37 7.25
C ASN A 80 4.67 10.56 6.09
N TYR A 81 4.12 9.37 5.82
CA TYR A 81 4.62 8.49 4.77
C TYR A 81 4.37 9.07 3.36
N ALA A 82 5.24 8.70 2.42
CA ALA A 82 4.97 8.90 1.00
C ALA A 82 4.04 7.78 0.50
N GLU A 83 2.81 8.13 0.14
CA GLU A 83 1.78 7.14 -0.18
C GLU A 83 1.73 6.79 -1.67
N THR A 84 1.71 5.49 -1.97
CA THR A 84 1.47 4.98 -3.34
C THR A 84 0.35 3.95 -3.32
N CYS A 85 -0.68 4.13 -4.17
CA CYS A 85 -1.63 3.06 -4.46
C CYS A 85 -0.99 2.02 -5.38
N TRP A 86 -0.99 0.77 -4.95
CA TRP A 86 -0.44 -0.33 -5.74
C TRP A 86 -1.55 -1.31 -6.10
N ASP A 87 -1.84 -1.37 -7.39
CA ASP A 87 -2.88 -2.21 -7.94
C ASP A 87 -2.32 -3.48 -8.56
N PHE A 88 -3.13 -4.54 -8.49
CA PHE A 88 -2.80 -5.89 -8.90
C PHE A 88 -3.85 -6.47 -9.80
#